data_AF-A0A1P8END8-F1
#
_entry.id   AF-A0A1P8END8-F1
#
_cell.length_a   1.000
_cell.length_b   1.000
_cell.length_c   1.000
_cell.angle_alpha   90.00
_cell.angle_beta   90.00
_cell.angle_gamma   90.00
#
_symmetry.space_group_name_H-M   'P 1'
#
loop_
_entity.id
_entity.type
_entity.pdbx_description
1 polymer ?
#
loop_
_entity_poly.entity_id
_entity_poly.type
_entity_poly.pdbx_seq_one_letter_code
_entity_poly.pdbx_strand_id
1 'polypeptide(L)'
;MTFNFNERTFSSTTIQTTTQEKIVADATRRLETIATQAMESKYWAGHNAADIQQLYRDLYNLGDLVKAHYFVEFKPHNNNDTRLFPLFEDNLSGFLVTETNLPIFQADYEQNKVGPLFFNTLNGIQIPDLQMSMIETKDARIMLSMQQWRELMVNDDGSLNPPASYAMEITVGMFSRQFGLEYKPYQNTYLVGPLLGGIDDLAARSYESTTIPLSFTNLRPFFLNQ
;
A
#
# COMPACT_ATOMS: atom_id res chain seq x y z
N MET A 1 56.73 100.69 4.37
CA MET A 1 56.84 100.53 5.84
C MET A 1 56.38 99.12 6.14
N THR A 2 57.33 98.26 6.49
CA THR A 2 57.21 96.80 6.64
C THR A 2 56.64 96.46 8.01
N PHE A 3 55.68 95.54 8.06
CA PHE A 3 55.26 94.87 9.30
C PHE A 3 55.58 93.38 9.20
N ASN A 4 56.36 92.92 10.16
CA ASN A 4 56.90 91.58 10.28
C ASN A 4 56.01 90.78 11.25
N PHE A 5 55.53 89.60 10.86
CA PHE A 5 54.84 88.68 11.77
C PHE A 5 55.61 87.37 11.85
N ASN A 6 56.02 87.05 13.08
CA ASN A 6 56.77 85.85 13.48
C ASN A 6 56.02 84.55 13.15
N GLU A 7 56.75 83.61 12.57
CA GLU A 7 56.34 82.21 12.43
C GLU A 7 56.21 81.54 13.80
N ARG A 8 55.07 80.88 14.06
CA ARG A 8 54.94 79.86 15.09
C ARG A 8 54.92 78.50 14.40
N THR A 9 56.00 77.75 14.53
CA THR A 9 56.07 76.33 14.14
C THR A 9 55.25 75.48 15.11
N PHE A 10 54.16 74.90 14.64
CA PHE A 10 53.48 73.78 15.27
C PHE A 10 53.92 72.48 14.60
N SER A 11 54.57 71.58 15.34
CA SER A 11 54.96 70.25 14.85
C SER A 11 53.70 69.38 14.65
N SER A 12 53.35 69.11 13.40
CA SER A 12 52.19 68.28 13.03
C SER A 12 52.50 66.78 12.92
N THR A 13 53.69 66.33 13.31
CA THR A 13 54.19 64.99 12.96
C THR A 13 53.62 63.84 13.80
N THR A 14 52.82 64.07 14.85
CA THR A 14 52.42 62.99 15.78
C THR A 14 50.94 62.59 15.71
N ILE A 15 50.09 63.23 14.90
CA ILE A 15 48.63 62.95 14.88
C ILE A 15 48.20 62.09 13.68
N GLN A 16 49.01 62.02 12.62
CA GLN A 16 48.61 61.35 11.37
C GLN A 16 48.84 59.83 11.37
N THR A 17 49.82 59.31 12.12
CA THR A 17 50.20 57.89 12.06
C THR A 17 49.23 56.97 12.80
N THR A 18 48.73 57.39 13.97
CA THR A 18 47.82 56.56 14.80
C THR A 18 46.41 56.43 14.22
N THR A 19 46.02 57.37 13.36
CA THR A 19 44.67 57.43 12.79
C THR A 19 44.56 56.55 11.54
N GLN A 20 45.63 56.46 10.73
CA GLN A 20 45.65 55.61 9.54
C GLN A 20 45.67 54.12 9.90
N GLU A 21 46.45 53.69 10.90
CA GLU A 21 46.47 52.29 11.33
C GLU A 21 45.12 51.82 11.91
N LYS A 22 44.40 52.69 12.63
CA LYS A 22 43.06 52.37 13.14
C LYS A 22 42.00 52.29 12.05
N ILE A 23 42.08 53.15 11.02
CA ILE A 23 41.14 53.10 9.89
C ILE A 23 41.39 51.87 9.02
N VAL A 24 42.66 51.50 8.80
CA VAL A 24 43.01 50.30 8.04
C VAL A 24 42.60 49.05 8.82
N ALA A 25 42.84 48.99 10.14
CA ALA A 25 42.41 47.88 10.99
C ALA A 25 40.88 47.71 11.05
N ASP A 26 40.13 48.82 11.12
CA ASP A 26 38.65 48.81 11.11
C ASP A 26 38.09 48.47 9.71
N ALA A 27 38.78 48.88 8.64
CA ALA A 27 38.46 48.46 7.27
C ALA A 27 38.73 46.97 7.04
N THR A 28 39.84 46.42 7.54
CA THR A 28 40.12 44.97 7.47
C THR A 28 39.18 44.15 8.36
N ARG A 29 38.73 44.67 9.51
CA ARG A 29 37.71 44.00 10.34
C ARG A 29 36.31 44.00 9.71
N ARG A 30 35.95 45.05 8.97
CA ARG A 30 34.70 45.10 8.19
C ARG A 30 34.75 44.26 6.90
N LEU A 31 35.95 43.88 6.46
CA LEU A 31 36.22 42.98 5.34
C LEU A 31 36.42 41.53 5.78
N GLU A 32 36.23 41.19 7.06
CA GLU A 32 35.99 39.80 7.49
C GLU A 32 34.63 39.35 6.93
N THR A 33 34.67 39.01 5.64
CA THR A 33 33.98 37.91 5.00
C THR A 33 32.72 37.51 5.75
N ILE A 34 31.62 38.22 5.47
CA ILE A 34 30.31 37.58 5.53
C ILE A 34 30.40 36.48 4.47
N ALA A 35 30.87 35.31 4.86
CA ALA A 35 30.67 34.08 4.12
C ALA A 35 29.18 33.81 4.23
N THR A 36 28.39 34.52 3.44
CA THR A 36 27.05 34.09 3.09
C THR A 36 27.29 32.73 2.44
N GLN A 37 27.13 31.65 3.21
CA GLN A 37 27.01 30.33 2.61
C GLN A 37 25.91 30.50 1.58
N ALA A 38 26.28 30.41 0.29
CA ALA A 38 25.31 30.38 -0.77
C ALA A 38 24.43 29.19 -0.43
N MET A 39 23.27 29.44 0.20
CA MET A 39 22.26 28.41 0.35
C MET A 39 21.89 28.11 -1.09
N GLU A 40 22.38 26.97 -1.60
CA GLU A 40 21.91 26.42 -2.86
C GLU A 40 20.39 26.52 -2.82
N SER A 41 19.82 27.11 -3.86
CA SER A 41 18.40 27.41 -3.93
C SER A 41 17.62 26.09 -3.88
N LYS A 42 17.27 25.70 -2.65
CA LYS A 42 16.45 24.55 -2.35
C LYS A 42 15.01 24.96 -2.60
N TYR A 43 14.39 24.38 -3.63
CA TYR A 43 12.98 24.58 -3.93
C TYR A 43 12.24 23.33 -3.49
N TRP A 44 11.11 23.47 -2.77
CA TRP A 44 10.17 22.40 -2.37
C TRP A 44 10.79 21.20 -1.61
N ALA A 45 10.40 21.04 -0.34
CA ALA A 45 10.90 20.00 0.57
C ALA A 45 12.43 19.95 0.80
N GLY A 46 13.18 20.99 0.41
CA GLY A 46 14.61 21.10 0.73
C GLY A 46 15.56 20.48 -0.30
N HIS A 47 15.07 20.15 -1.49
CA HIS A 47 15.86 19.58 -2.59
C HIS A 47 16.24 20.66 -3.63
N ASN A 48 17.36 20.48 -4.33
CA ASN A 48 17.67 21.30 -5.50
C ASN A 48 16.90 20.78 -6.74
N ALA A 49 16.90 21.51 -7.85
CA ALA A 49 16.14 21.14 -9.05
C ALA A 49 16.59 19.80 -9.69
N ALA A 50 17.88 19.48 -9.62
CA ALA A 50 18.42 18.24 -10.16
C ALA A 50 18.02 17.03 -9.30
N ASP A 51 18.08 17.18 -7.97
CA ASP A 51 17.64 16.17 -7.01
C ASP A 51 16.15 15.86 -7.17
N ILE A 52 15.32 16.89 -7.39
CA ILE A 52 13.89 16.72 -7.65
C ILE A 52 13.65 15.98 -8.96
N GLN A 53 14.40 16.31 -10.02
CA GLN A 53 14.27 15.63 -11.29
C GLN A 53 14.66 14.16 -11.17
N GLN A 54 15.72 13.85 -10.43
CA GLN A 54 16.12 12.47 -10.16
C GLN A 54 15.08 11.75 -9.31
N LEU A 55 14.59 12.37 -8.23
CA LEU A 55 13.52 11.81 -7.40
C LEU A 55 12.26 11.50 -8.21
N TYR A 56 11.84 12.39 -9.12
CA TYR A 56 10.70 12.12 -10.00
C TYR A 56 10.96 10.99 -10.99
N ARG A 57 12.19 10.86 -11.51
CA ARG A 57 12.58 9.72 -12.35
C ARG A 57 12.56 8.42 -11.53
N ASP A 58 13.06 8.46 -10.31
CA ASP A 58 13.10 7.30 -9.41
C ASP A 58 11.68 6.88 -9.00
N LEU A 59 10.80 7.84 -8.70
CA LEU A 59 9.37 7.59 -8.44
C LEU A 59 8.66 7.04 -9.67
N TYR A 60 8.95 7.57 -10.86
CA TYR A 60 8.39 7.04 -12.10
C TYR A 60 8.88 5.62 -12.39
N ASN A 61 10.17 5.34 -12.15
CA ASN A 61 10.76 4.01 -12.30
C ASN A 61 10.24 3.02 -11.26
N LEU A 62 9.92 3.48 -10.04
CA LEU A 62 9.27 2.67 -9.02
C LEU A 62 7.90 2.17 -9.50
N GLY A 63 7.21 3.00 -10.29
CA GLY A 63 5.92 2.71 -10.89
C GLY A 63 4.79 2.69 -9.85
N ASP A 64 3.56 2.61 -10.35
CA ASP A 64 2.37 2.42 -9.54
C ASP A 64 1.70 1.08 -9.83
N LEU A 65 1.24 0.43 -8.76
CA LEU A 65 0.35 -0.73 -8.89
C LEU A 65 -1.09 -0.22 -8.89
N VAL A 66 -1.66 -0.14 -10.08
CA VAL A 66 -3.06 0.23 -10.24
C VAL A 66 -3.94 -0.91 -9.73
N LYS A 67 -4.75 -0.62 -8.70
CA LYS A 67 -5.68 -1.58 -8.05
C LYS A 67 -6.61 -2.31 -9.02
N ALA A 68 -6.85 -1.76 -10.21
CA ALA A 68 -7.72 -2.34 -11.23
C ALA A 68 -7.16 -3.63 -11.86
N HIS A 69 -5.87 -3.95 -11.70
CA HIS A 69 -5.26 -5.14 -12.30
C HIS A 69 -5.05 -6.23 -11.24
N TYR A 70 -6.02 -7.12 -11.12
CA TYR A 70 -5.93 -8.30 -10.26
C TYR A 70 -6.22 -9.56 -11.06
N PHE A 71 -5.74 -10.69 -10.55
CA PHE A 71 -6.07 -12.01 -11.07
C PHE A 71 -6.61 -12.86 -9.92
N VAL A 72 -7.50 -13.78 -10.28
CA VAL A 72 -8.04 -14.79 -9.37
C VAL A 72 -7.79 -16.16 -9.99
N GLU A 73 -7.34 -17.09 -9.17
CA GLU A 73 -7.15 -18.49 -9.55
C GLU A 73 -7.86 -19.37 -8.54
N PHE A 74 -8.68 -20.28 -9.05
CA PHE A 74 -9.42 -21.25 -8.24
C PHE A 74 -8.76 -22.61 -8.37
N LYS A 75 -8.65 -23.34 -7.26
CA LYS A 75 -8.13 -24.70 -7.25
C LYS A 75 -8.83 -25.56 -6.19
N PRO A 76 -9.17 -26.82 -6.49
CA PRO A 76 -9.70 -27.73 -5.47
C PRO A 76 -8.62 -28.07 -4.44
N HIS A 77 -9.00 -28.10 -3.15
CA HIS A 77 -8.05 -28.48 -2.10
C HIS A 77 -7.88 -30.01 -2.06
N ASN A 78 -6.62 -30.49 -2.11
CA ASN A 78 -6.28 -31.92 -2.00
C ASN A 78 -7.08 -32.87 -2.93
N ASN A 79 -7.51 -32.39 -4.11
CA ASN A 79 -8.37 -33.14 -5.03
C ASN A 79 -9.66 -33.69 -4.37
N ASN A 80 -10.26 -32.96 -3.43
CA ASN A 80 -11.56 -33.32 -2.87
C ASN A 80 -12.70 -33.22 -3.92
N ASP A 81 -13.95 -33.43 -3.48
CA ASP A 81 -15.11 -33.49 -4.37
C ASP A 81 -15.41 -32.15 -5.06
N THR A 82 -14.85 -31.04 -4.58
CA THR A 82 -14.95 -29.73 -5.26
C THR A 82 -14.35 -29.74 -6.66
N ARG A 83 -13.43 -30.67 -6.97
CA ARG A 83 -12.83 -30.81 -8.31
C ARG A 83 -13.87 -31.10 -9.41
N LEU A 84 -15.04 -31.61 -9.03
CA LEU A 84 -16.11 -31.98 -9.96
C LEU A 84 -17.01 -30.80 -10.31
N PHE A 85 -16.80 -29.64 -9.68
CA PHE A 85 -17.63 -28.47 -9.95
C PHE A 85 -17.47 -28.00 -11.40
N PRO A 86 -18.57 -27.54 -12.03
CA PRO A 86 -18.52 -26.88 -13.33
C PRO A 86 -17.51 -25.72 -13.39
N LEU A 87 -17.24 -25.06 -12.27
CA LEU A 87 -16.21 -24.03 -12.11
C LEU A 87 -14.82 -24.46 -12.59
N PHE A 88 -14.48 -25.75 -12.54
CA PHE A 88 -13.17 -26.29 -12.89
C PHE A 88 -13.14 -27.00 -14.26
N GLU A 89 -14.21 -26.90 -15.05
CA GLU A 89 -14.26 -27.51 -16.38
C GLU A 89 -13.21 -26.87 -17.33
N ASP A 90 -12.93 -25.58 -17.16
CA ASP A 90 -11.89 -24.85 -17.86
C ASP A 90 -11.06 -23.95 -16.93
N ASN A 91 -10.02 -23.33 -17.48
CA ASN A 91 -9.17 -22.37 -16.77
C ASN A 91 -9.65 -20.91 -16.94
N LEU A 92 -10.94 -20.69 -17.23
CA LEU A 92 -11.48 -19.36 -17.54
C LEU A 92 -12.21 -18.72 -16.35
N SER A 93 -12.58 -19.51 -15.34
CA SER A 93 -13.32 -19.05 -14.15
C SER A 93 -12.66 -17.86 -13.44
N GLY A 94 -11.33 -17.80 -13.41
CA GLY A 94 -10.59 -16.67 -12.85
C GLY A 94 -10.85 -15.33 -13.54
N PHE A 95 -11.15 -15.35 -14.84
CA PHE A 95 -11.44 -14.15 -15.65
C PHE A 95 -12.89 -13.68 -15.52
N LEU A 96 -13.77 -14.50 -14.96
CA LEU A 96 -15.18 -14.13 -14.73
C LEU A 96 -15.35 -13.23 -13.50
N VAL A 97 -14.31 -13.10 -12.66
CA VAL A 97 -14.34 -12.25 -11.46
C VAL A 97 -14.23 -10.78 -11.85
N THR A 98 -15.25 -9.98 -11.56
CA THR A 98 -15.31 -8.53 -11.85
C THR A 98 -14.84 -7.66 -10.70
N GLU A 99 -14.99 -8.14 -9.48
CA GLU A 99 -14.57 -7.44 -8.27
C GLU A 99 -14.11 -8.46 -7.24
N THR A 100 -13.05 -8.15 -6.49
CA THR A 100 -12.61 -8.94 -5.34
C THR A 100 -12.02 -8.02 -4.30
N ASN A 101 -12.26 -8.31 -3.03
CA ASN A 101 -11.44 -7.77 -1.96
C ASN A 101 -10.14 -8.59 -1.85
N LEU A 102 -9.08 -7.96 -1.34
CA LEU A 102 -7.83 -8.64 -1.01
C LEU A 102 -7.69 -8.59 0.52
N PRO A 103 -8.19 -9.61 1.24
CA PRO A 103 -8.23 -9.58 2.69
C PRO A 103 -6.81 -9.66 3.27
N ILE A 104 -6.34 -8.54 3.80
CA ILE A 104 -5.10 -8.49 4.60
C ILE A 104 -5.46 -8.85 6.05
N PHE A 105 -4.51 -9.42 6.80
CA PHE A 105 -4.70 -9.73 8.22
C PHE A 105 -5.13 -8.48 9.01
N GLN A 106 -6.07 -8.67 9.92
CA GLN A 106 -6.49 -7.66 10.88
C GLN A 106 -6.10 -8.14 12.27
N ALA A 107 -5.51 -7.24 13.06
CA ALA A 107 -5.10 -7.50 14.42
C ALA A 107 -5.94 -6.65 15.35
N ASP A 108 -6.64 -7.31 16.26
CA ASP A 108 -7.47 -6.67 17.27
C ASP A 108 -6.62 -6.36 18.49
N TYR A 109 -6.60 -5.09 18.89
CA TYR A 109 -5.86 -4.63 20.06
C TYR A 109 -6.82 -4.13 21.12
N GLU A 110 -6.60 -4.57 22.35
CA GLU A 110 -7.28 -4.03 23.52
C GLU A 110 -6.35 -3.04 24.23
N GLN A 111 -6.87 -1.88 24.60
CA GLN A 111 -6.12 -0.89 25.33
C GLN A 111 -6.22 -1.16 26.83
N ASN A 112 -5.08 -1.53 27.44
CA ASN A 112 -4.96 -1.76 28.86
C ASN A 112 -4.28 -0.58 29.55
N LYS A 113 -4.79 -0.22 30.74
CA LYS A 113 -4.23 0.85 31.58
C LYS A 113 -3.47 0.25 32.76
N VAL A 114 -2.19 0.56 32.88
CA VAL A 114 -1.37 0.21 34.05
C VAL A 114 -0.78 1.50 34.63
N GLY A 115 -1.31 1.91 35.78
CA GLY A 115 -0.97 3.19 36.40
C GLY A 115 -1.39 4.38 35.52
N PRO A 116 -0.48 5.35 35.22
CA PRO A 116 -0.79 6.49 34.37
C PRO A 116 -0.62 6.21 32.86
N LEU A 117 -0.09 5.05 32.47
CA LEU A 117 0.23 4.72 31.08
C LEU A 117 -0.81 3.77 30.47
N PHE A 118 -1.03 3.95 29.17
CA PHE A 118 -1.83 3.06 28.33
C PHE A 118 -0.89 2.26 27.43
N PHE A 119 -1.15 0.96 27.29
CA PHE A 119 -0.48 0.10 26.31
C PHE A 119 -1.52 -0.79 25.62
N ASN A 120 -1.24 -1.16 24.38
CA ASN A 120 -2.13 -2.00 23.58
C ASN A 120 -1.66 -3.46 23.66
N THR A 121 -2.53 -4.36 24.09
CA THR A 121 -2.31 -5.80 24.07
C THR A 121 -3.02 -6.41 22.88
N LEU A 122 -2.34 -7.30 22.16
CA LEU A 122 -2.94 -8.07 21.07
C LEU A 122 -3.98 -9.05 21.64
N ASN A 123 -5.22 -8.95 21.17
CA ASN A 123 -6.34 -9.80 21.58
C ASN A 123 -6.55 -10.95 20.57
N GLY A 124 -6.44 -10.65 19.27
CA GLY A 124 -6.64 -11.64 18.22
C GLY A 124 -6.09 -11.21 16.87
N ILE A 125 -5.88 -12.18 16.00
CA ILE A 125 -5.60 -11.96 14.58
C ILE A 125 -6.64 -12.70 13.79
N GLN A 126 -7.37 -11.98 12.95
CA GLN A 126 -8.39 -12.52 12.05
C GLN A 126 -8.03 -12.19 10.59
N ILE A 127 -8.30 -13.12 9.68
CA ILE A 127 -8.37 -12.80 8.26
C ILE A 127 -9.83 -12.52 7.93
N PRO A 128 -10.17 -11.35 7.38
CA PRO A 128 -11.51 -11.05 6.91
C PRO A 128 -11.98 -12.01 5.82
N ASP A 129 -13.30 -12.16 5.70
CA ASP A 129 -13.90 -12.97 4.63
C ASP A 129 -13.54 -12.43 3.23
N LEU A 130 -13.37 -13.37 2.30
CA LEU A 130 -13.10 -13.08 0.90
C LEU A 130 -14.44 -12.87 0.19
N GLN A 131 -14.62 -11.72 -0.44
CA GLN A 131 -15.81 -11.34 -1.16
C GLN A 131 -15.42 -11.04 -2.60
N MET A 132 -16.17 -11.62 -3.54
CA MET A 132 -15.96 -11.37 -4.95
C MET A 132 -17.28 -11.42 -5.72
N SER A 133 -17.32 -10.68 -6.83
CA SER A 133 -18.45 -10.69 -7.75
C SER A 133 -18.00 -11.37 -9.04
N MET A 134 -18.77 -12.35 -9.50
CA MET A 134 -18.50 -13.09 -10.72
C MET A 134 -19.60 -12.86 -11.75
N ILE A 135 -19.24 -12.75 -13.02
CA ILE A 135 -20.22 -12.80 -14.12
C ILE A 135 -20.66 -14.25 -14.30
N GLU A 136 -21.97 -14.46 -14.33
CA GLU A 136 -22.55 -15.75 -14.65
C GLU A 136 -22.42 -16.07 -16.15
N THR A 137 -22.22 -17.34 -16.42
CA THR A 137 -22.10 -17.92 -17.75
C THR A 137 -23.47 -18.30 -18.31
N LYS A 138 -23.55 -18.52 -19.63
CA LYS A 138 -24.79 -18.98 -20.29
C LYS A 138 -25.30 -20.31 -19.73
N ASP A 139 -24.38 -21.15 -19.28
CA ASP A 139 -24.53 -22.49 -18.74
C ASP A 139 -24.80 -22.50 -17.22
N ALA A 140 -24.95 -21.33 -16.58
CA ALA A 140 -25.18 -21.21 -15.14
C ALA A 140 -24.09 -21.89 -14.28
N ARG A 141 -22.86 -21.95 -14.79
CA ARG A 141 -21.72 -22.62 -14.19
C ARG A 141 -21.45 -22.20 -12.76
N ILE A 142 -21.50 -20.90 -12.49
CA ILE A 142 -21.12 -20.37 -11.18
C ILE A 142 -22.20 -20.75 -10.16
N MET A 143 -23.47 -20.49 -10.48
CA MET A 143 -24.60 -20.83 -9.63
C MET A 143 -24.69 -22.33 -9.35
N LEU A 144 -24.52 -23.18 -10.38
CA LEU A 144 -24.52 -24.64 -10.20
C LEU A 144 -23.35 -25.10 -9.33
N SER A 145 -22.17 -24.53 -9.51
CA SER A 145 -21.00 -24.87 -8.67
C SER A 145 -21.23 -24.46 -7.22
N MET A 146 -21.83 -23.30 -6.96
CA MET A 146 -22.13 -22.89 -5.59
C MET A 146 -23.24 -23.71 -4.94
N GLN A 147 -24.24 -24.15 -5.72
CA GLN A 147 -25.25 -25.08 -5.22
C GLN A 147 -24.61 -26.42 -4.83
N GLN A 148 -23.79 -27.01 -5.70
CA GLN A 148 -23.06 -28.25 -5.41
C GLN A 148 -22.13 -28.08 -4.21
N TRP A 149 -21.51 -26.91 -4.04
CA TRP A 149 -20.67 -26.63 -2.90
C TRP A 149 -21.46 -26.58 -1.59
N ARG A 150 -22.66 -26.01 -1.61
CA ARG A 150 -23.57 -26.02 -0.46
C ARG A 150 -24.00 -27.44 -0.11
N GLU A 151 -24.36 -28.25 -1.11
CA GLU A 151 -24.74 -29.66 -0.95
C GLU A 151 -23.58 -30.50 -0.38
N LEU A 152 -22.33 -30.17 -0.71
CA LEU A 152 -21.16 -30.82 -0.08
C LEU A 152 -20.92 -30.39 1.37
N MET A 153 -21.32 -29.17 1.73
CA MET A 153 -21.11 -28.65 3.09
C MET A 153 -22.19 -29.12 4.07
N VAL A 154 -23.45 -29.21 3.62
CA VAL A 154 -24.60 -29.56 4.44
C VAL A 154 -25.20 -30.86 3.94
N ASN A 155 -25.18 -31.89 4.78
CA ASN A 155 -25.82 -33.17 4.49
C ASN A 155 -27.35 -33.04 4.54
N ASP A 156 -28.07 -33.99 3.95
CA ASP A 156 -29.54 -34.04 3.93
C ASP A 156 -30.17 -34.07 5.34
N ASP A 157 -29.43 -34.55 6.35
CA ASP A 157 -29.84 -34.58 7.76
C ASP A 157 -29.63 -33.24 8.48
N GLY A 158 -29.07 -32.23 7.79
CA GLY A 158 -28.72 -30.93 8.34
C GLY A 158 -27.39 -30.91 9.09
N SER A 159 -26.65 -32.03 9.14
CA SER A 159 -25.29 -32.06 9.69
C SER A 159 -24.29 -31.39 8.74
N LEU A 160 -23.20 -30.87 9.31
CA LEU A 160 -22.13 -30.25 8.54
C LEU A 160 -21.01 -31.27 8.30
N ASN A 161 -20.57 -31.35 7.05
CA ASN A 161 -19.38 -32.11 6.70
C ASN A 161 -18.10 -31.45 7.24
N PRO A 162 -17.00 -32.20 7.40
CA PRO A 162 -15.74 -31.64 7.83
C PRO A 162 -15.18 -30.65 6.78
N PRO A 163 -14.58 -29.51 7.18
CA PRO A 163 -14.05 -28.50 6.24
C PRO A 163 -13.15 -29.04 5.15
N ALA A 164 -12.37 -30.10 5.42
CA ALA A 164 -11.48 -30.71 4.44
C ALA A 164 -12.23 -31.28 3.21
N SER A 165 -13.48 -31.75 3.36
CA SER A 165 -14.24 -32.35 2.25
C SER A 165 -14.72 -31.32 1.23
N TYR A 166 -14.96 -30.07 1.67
CA TYR A 166 -15.48 -29.00 0.83
C TYR A 166 -14.53 -27.79 0.71
N ALA A 167 -13.33 -27.83 1.25
CA ALA A 167 -12.40 -26.71 1.14
C ALA A 167 -11.96 -26.46 -0.32
N MET A 168 -11.74 -25.19 -0.66
CA MET A 168 -11.19 -24.75 -1.94
C MET A 168 -10.03 -23.79 -1.71
N GLU A 169 -9.04 -23.80 -2.59
CA GLU A 169 -7.94 -22.84 -2.61
C GLU A 169 -8.28 -21.71 -3.60
N ILE A 170 -8.29 -20.47 -3.13
CA ILE A 170 -8.43 -19.29 -3.98
C ILE A 170 -7.18 -18.44 -3.84
N THR A 171 -6.50 -18.21 -4.96
CA THR A 171 -5.36 -17.29 -5.01
C THR A 171 -5.82 -15.97 -5.62
N VAL A 172 -5.65 -14.89 -4.87
CA VAL A 172 -5.91 -13.53 -5.35
C VAL A 172 -4.60 -12.76 -5.34
N GLY A 173 -4.31 -12.08 -6.44
CA GLY A 173 -3.11 -11.28 -6.54
C GLY A 173 -3.26 -10.10 -7.47
N MET A 174 -2.31 -9.18 -7.38
CA MET A 174 -2.18 -8.04 -8.27
C MET A 174 -1.15 -8.35 -9.33
N PHE A 175 -1.31 -7.79 -10.52
CA PHE A 175 -0.33 -7.92 -11.60
C PHE A 175 0.03 -6.55 -12.19
N SER A 176 1.23 -6.42 -12.73
CA SER A 176 1.64 -5.16 -13.37
C SER A 176 1.00 -5.03 -14.74
N ARG A 177 0.48 -3.84 -15.06
CA ARG A 177 -0.05 -3.54 -16.39
C ARG A 177 0.96 -3.79 -17.51
N GLN A 178 2.24 -3.48 -17.27
CA GLN A 178 3.28 -3.53 -18.29
C GLN A 178 3.75 -4.96 -18.59
N PHE A 179 3.84 -5.79 -17.55
CA PHE A 179 4.38 -7.16 -17.63
C PHE A 179 3.28 -8.23 -17.56
N GLY A 180 2.02 -7.84 -17.38
CA GLY A 180 0.89 -8.76 -17.28
C GLY A 180 1.04 -9.74 -16.12
N LEU A 181 0.53 -10.95 -16.32
CA LEU A 181 0.54 -12.05 -15.34
C LEU A 181 1.94 -12.62 -15.06
N GLU A 182 2.97 -12.24 -15.82
CA GLU A 182 4.34 -12.70 -15.59
C GLU A 182 4.95 -12.05 -14.35
N TYR A 183 4.53 -10.83 -14.03
CA TYR A 183 4.98 -10.11 -12.85
C TYR A 183 3.82 -9.87 -11.89
N LYS A 184 3.80 -10.67 -10.81
CA LYS A 184 2.80 -10.66 -9.75
C LYS A 184 3.44 -10.12 -8.46
N PRO A 185 3.46 -8.79 -8.25
CA PRO A 185 4.14 -8.18 -7.09
C PRO A 185 3.54 -8.61 -5.75
N TYR A 186 2.26 -8.97 -5.73
CA TYR A 186 1.60 -9.46 -4.54
C TYR A 186 0.58 -10.54 -4.91
N GLN A 187 0.64 -11.67 -4.22
CA GLN A 187 -0.34 -12.75 -4.32
C GLN A 187 -0.49 -13.42 -2.95
N ASN A 188 -1.71 -13.86 -2.63
CA ASN A 188 -1.96 -14.66 -1.44
C ASN A 188 -2.97 -15.75 -1.75
N THR A 189 -2.76 -16.93 -1.17
CA THR A 189 -3.63 -18.09 -1.34
C THR A 189 -4.42 -18.31 -0.06
N TYR A 190 -5.73 -18.40 -0.20
CA TYR A 190 -6.67 -18.60 0.90
C TYR A 190 -7.32 -19.97 0.76
N LEU A 191 -7.40 -20.70 1.87
CA LEU A 191 -8.26 -21.88 1.97
C LEU A 191 -9.66 -21.39 2.39
N VAL A 192 -10.69 -21.72 1.62
CA VAL A 192 -12.00 -21.13 1.79
C VAL A 192 -13.14 -22.13 1.71
N GLY A 193 -14.26 -21.74 2.31
CA GLY A 193 -15.56 -22.39 2.20
C GLY A 193 -16.66 -21.35 1.94
N PRO A 194 -17.83 -21.77 1.41
CA PRO A 194 -18.91 -20.85 1.10
C PRO A 194 -19.58 -20.38 2.40
N LEU A 195 -19.95 -19.11 2.47
CA LEU A 195 -20.80 -18.64 3.57
C LEU A 195 -22.22 -19.19 3.37
N LEU A 196 -22.85 -19.70 4.44
CA LEU A 196 -24.20 -20.31 4.37
C LEU A 196 -25.29 -19.39 3.80
N GLY A 197 -25.11 -18.06 3.90
CA GLY A 197 -25.98 -17.04 3.31
C GLY A 197 -25.41 -16.35 2.06
N GLY A 198 -24.34 -16.87 1.45
CA GLY A 198 -23.53 -16.15 0.46
C GLY A 198 -24.17 -15.92 -0.91
N ILE A 199 -25.39 -16.40 -1.16
CA ILE A 199 -26.16 -16.15 -2.40
C ILE A 199 -27.50 -15.57 -1.97
N ASP A 200 -27.52 -14.28 -1.65
CA ASP A 200 -28.66 -13.66 -0.95
C ASP A 200 -29.66 -12.98 -1.91
N ASP A 201 -29.25 -12.59 -3.11
CA ASP A 201 -30.16 -11.97 -4.09
C ASP A 201 -29.66 -12.11 -5.54
N LEU A 202 -30.56 -12.47 -6.46
CA LEU A 202 -30.34 -12.45 -7.91
C LEU A 202 -31.35 -11.47 -8.50
N ALA A 203 -31.07 -10.18 -8.38
CA ALA A 203 -32.00 -9.15 -8.80
C ALA A 203 -31.96 -8.93 -10.32
N ALA A 204 -32.98 -9.41 -11.03
CA ALA A 204 -33.17 -9.16 -12.46
C ALA A 204 -33.67 -7.71 -12.69
N ARG A 205 -32.75 -6.74 -12.76
CA ARG A 205 -33.10 -5.32 -12.87
C ARG A 205 -32.98 -4.74 -14.29
N SER A 206 -32.08 -5.26 -15.13
CA SER A 206 -31.75 -4.72 -16.46
C SER A 206 -31.25 -5.79 -17.44
N TYR A 207 -31.17 -5.46 -18.74
CA TYR A 207 -30.45 -6.25 -19.76
C TYR A 207 -28.93 -6.09 -19.59
N GLU A 208 -28.42 -6.59 -18.48
CA GLU A 208 -27.00 -6.60 -18.14
C GLU A 208 -26.59 -8.04 -17.85
N SER A 209 -25.29 -8.33 -17.97
CA SER A 209 -24.77 -9.65 -17.59
C SER A 209 -25.05 -9.90 -16.11
N THR A 210 -25.65 -11.04 -15.80
CA THR A 210 -25.96 -11.42 -14.42
C THR A 210 -24.66 -11.55 -13.62
N THR A 211 -24.53 -10.77 -12.56
CA THR A 211 -23.43 -10.85 -11.61
C THR A 211 -23.88 -11.58 -10.36
N ILE A 212 -23.04 -12.49 -9.87
CA ILE A 212 -23.29 -13.28 -8.68
C ILE A 212 -22.29 -12.81 -7.62
N PRO A 213 -22.77 -12.18 -6.53
CA PRO A 213 -21.92 -11.92 -5.38
C PRO A 213 -21.65 -13.24 -4.66
N LEU A 214 -20.38 -13.50 -4.38
CA LEU A 214 -19.90 -14.66 -3.66
C LEU A 214 -19.14 -14.21 -2.43
N SER A 215 -19.50 -14.78 -1.28
CA SER A 215 -18.81 -14.57 -0.02
C SER A 215 -18.25 -15.88 0.49
N PHE A 216 -16.97 -15.86 0.80
CA PHE A 216 -16.21 -17.01 1.25
C PHE A 216 -15.61 -16.72 2.61
N THR A 217 -15.81 -17.65 3.54
CA THR A 217 -15.10 -17.60 4.80
C THR A 217 -13.73 -18.24 4.66
N ASN A 218 -12.73 -17.63 5.27
CA ASN A 218 -11.41 -18.21 5.32
C ASN A 218 -11.41 -19.38 6.29
N LEU A 219 -11.20 -20.58 5.77
CA LEU A 219 -10.93 -21.78 6.54
C LEU A 219 -9.47 -21.74 6.98
N ARG A 220 -9.10 -20.70 7.75
CA ARG A 220 -7.79 -20.72 8.42
C ARG A 220 -7.76 -21.95 9.35
N PRO A 221 -6.59 -22.54 9.47
CA PRO A 221 -6.43 -23.98 9.45
C PRO A 221 -6.65 -24.59 10.83
N PHE A 222 -7.05 -25.85 10.82
CA PHE A 222 -6.49 -26.82 11.74
C PHE A 222 -4.95 -26.82 11.61
N PHE A 223 -4.24 -25.86 12.22
CA PHE A 223 -2.82 -25.96 12.56
C PHE A 223 -2.77 -26.17 14.08
N LEU A 224 -2.14 -27.18 14.65
CA LEU A 224 -0.94 -27.91 14.27
C LEU A 224 -1.11 -29.42 14.49
N ASN A 225 -0.60 -30.23 13.56
CA ASN A 225 0.48 -31.16 13.88
C ASN A 225 1.30 -31.43 12.62
N GLN A 226 2.59 -31.12 12.79
CA GLN A 226 3.81 -31.59 12.12
C GLN A 226 3.66 -32.56 10.95
#